data_AF-A6LVF4-F1
#
_entry.id   AF-A6LVF4-F1
#
_cell.length_a   1.000
_cell.length_b   1.000
_cell.length_c   1.000
_cell.angle_alpha   90.00
_cell.angle_beta   90.00
_cell.angle_gamma   90.00
#
_symmetry.space_group_name_H-M   'P 1'
#
loop_
_entity.id
_entity.type
_entity.pdbx_description
1 polymer ?
#
loop_
_entity_poly.entity_id
_entity_poly.type
_entity_poly.pdbx_seq_one_letter_code
_entity_poly.pdbx_strand_id
1 'polypeptide(L)'
;MKYEEYFEEVCSSDMSDWCYEDDIGVYLYRNNIDIIIKNDIKWLENSDDTCYEDWTSIFPNKHAYNKRFILKYREQIIKVVYGVFVDACTCFIPFPDKKMNITKQQYEIGKIINSFITSDEKFESYLVKANINVISE
;
A
#
# COMPACT_ATOMS: atom_id res chain seq x y z
N MET A 1 5.81 -20.17 9.76
CA MET A 1 5.17 -18.88 10.04
C MET A 1 3.66 -19.07 10.04
N LYS A 2 3.00 -18.66 11.12
CA LYS A 2 1.54 -18.55 11.21
C LYS A 2 1.07 -17.22 10.62
N TYR A 3 -0.23 -17.08 10.41
CA TYR A 3 -0.83 -15.88 9.85
C TYR A 3 -0.58 -14.65 10.73
N GLU A 4 -0.72 -14.79 12.04
CA GLU A 4 -0.51 -13.71 13.01
C GLU A 4 0.96 -13.30 13.08
N GLU A 5 1.88 -14.28 13.12
CA GLU A 5 3.33 -14.06 13.09
C GLU A 5 3.77 -13.30 11.83
N TYR A 6 3.16 -13.61 10.67
CA TYR A 6 3.43 -12.89 9.42
C TYR A 6 3.08 -11.41 9.53
N PHE A 7 1.90 -11.08 10.05
CA PHE A 7 1.49 -9.68 10.17
C PHE A 7 2.21 -8.95 11.29
N GLU A 8 2.63 -9.65 12.34
CA GLU A 8 3.51 -9.10 13.36
C GLU A 8 4.85 -8.67 12.74
N GLU A 9 5.53 -9.53 11.97
CA GLU A 9 6.78 -9.18 11.28
C GLU A 9 6.61 -8.01 10.31
N VAL A 10 5.57 -8.05 9.47
CA VAL A 10 5.34 -6.97 8.48
C VAL A 10 4.97 -5.65 9.15
N CYS A 11 4.04 -5.66 10.11
CA CYS A 11 3.52 -4.41 10.71
C CYS A 11 4.43 -3.83 11.80
N SER A 12 5.44 -4.56 12.26
CA SER A 12 6.47 -4.04 13.17
C SER A 12 7.77 -3.64 12.46
N SER A 13 7.86 -3.88 11.14
CA SER A 13 9.03 -3.52 10.34
C SER A 13 9.11 -2.04 10.03
N ASP A 14 10.33 -1.56 9.78
CA ASP A 14 10.60 -0.23 9.27
C ASP A 14 11.11 -0.26 7.83
N MET A 15 11.12 0.89 7.15
CA MET A 15 11.60 1.03 5.76
C MET A 15 12.97 0.37 5.53
N SER A 16 13.91 0.50 6.48
CA SER A 16 15.25 -0.06 6.35
C SER A 16 15.29 -1.58 6.30
N ASP A 17 14.24 -2.24 6.79
CA ASP A 17 14.10 -3.69 6.73
C ASP A 17 13.67 -4.20 5.36
N TRP A 18 13.39 -3.31 4.40
CA TRP A 18 12.94 -3.67 3.07
C TRP A 18 13.97 -3.30 1.99
N CYS A 19 14.01 -4.10 0.93
CA CYS A 19 14.58 -3.75 -0.37
C CYS A 19 13.43 -3.62 -1.36
N TYR A 20 13.52 -2.69 -2.32
CA TYR A 20 12.57 -2.63 -3.42
C TYR A 20 13.34 -2.82 -4.74
N GLU A 21 12.92 -3.82 -5.53
CA GLU A 21 13.39 -4.02 -6.90
C GLU A 21 12.37 -3.48 -7.90
N ASP A 22 12.66 -2.28 -8.40
CA ASP A 22 11.83 -1.50 -9.33
C ASP A 22 11.44 -2.30 -10.58
N ASP A 23 12.40 -3.01 -11.19
CA ASP A 23 12.23 -3.71 -12.47
C ASP A 23 11.12 -4.76 -12.45
N ILE A 24 10.87 -5.35 -11.29
CA ILE A 24 9.86 -6.41 -11.10
C ILE A 24 8.77 -6.02 -10.09
N GLY A 25 8.86 -4.82 -9.51
CA GLY A 25 7.92 -4.29 -8.53
C GLY A 25 7.80 -5.15 -7.27
N VAL A 26 8.92 -5.61 -6.71
CA VAL A 26 8.94 -6.49 -5.53
C VAL A 26 9.63 -5.81 -4.36
N TYR A 27 8.93 -5.77 -3.22
CA TYR A 27 9.48 -5.41 -1.93
C TYR A 27 9.89 -6.71 -1.22
N LEU A 28 11.17 -6.85 -0.90
CA LEU A 28 11.75 -8.01 -0.22
C LEU A 28 12.07 -7.63 1.23
N TYR A 29 11.59 -8.42 2.18
CA TYR A 29 11.90 -8.23 3.59
C TYR A 29 13.27 -8.83 3.93
N ARG A 30 14.21 -8.01 4.41
CA ARG A 30 15.62 -8.37 4.64
C ARG A 30 15.78 -9.41 5.75
N ASN A 31 14.98 -9.30 6.81
CA ASN A 31 15.10 -10.18 7.97
C ASN A 31 14.51 -11.58 7.69
N ASN A 32 13.62 -11.69 6.69
CA ASN A 32 13.02 -12.96 6.27
C ASN A 32 12.63 -12.91 4.78
N ILE A 33 13.53 -13.40 3.93
CA ILE A 33 13.40 -13.36 2.46
C ILE A 33 12.22 -14.19 1.90
N ASP A 34 11.58 -15.02 2.73
CA ASP A 34 10.34 -15.70 2.35
C ASP A 34 9.15 -14.70 2.32
N ILE A 35 9.27 -13.52 2.93
CA ILE A 35 8.24 -12.47 2.93
C ILE A 35 8.51 -11.49 1.79
N ILE A 36 7.52 -11.37 0.89
CA ILE A 36 7.55 -10.36 -0.16
C ILE A 36 6.21 -9.63 -0.28
N ILE A 37 6.27 -8.37 -0.70
CA ILE A 37 5.11 -7.62 -1.21
C ILE A 37 5.34 -7.41 -2.69
N LYS A 38 4.37 -7.81 -3.52
CA LYS A 38 4.48 -7.70 -4.98
C LYS A 38 3.46 -6.69 -5.50
N ASN A 39 3.95 -5.73 -6.28
CA ASN A 39 3.12 -4.87 -7.12
C ASN A 39 2.46 -5.73 -8.20
N ASP A 40 1.13 -5.74 -8.24
CA ASP A 40 0.40 -6.46 -9.29
C ASP A 40 0.31 -5.60 -10.56
N ILE A 41 1.39 -5.62 -11.35
CA ILE A 41 1.52 -4.86 -12.59
C ILE A 41 0.47 -5.31 -13.63
N LYS A 42 0.13 -6.60 -13.65
CA LYS A 42 -0.78 -7.19 -14.65
C LYS A 42 -2.26 -6.93 -14.37
N TRP A 43 -2.62 -6.53 -13.15
CA TRP A 43 -4.01 -6.29 -12.77
C TRP A 43 -4.69 -5.22 -13.67
N LEU A 44 -3.90 -4.32 -14.24
CA LEU A 44 -4.33 -3.13 -14.95
C LEU A 44 -4.21 -3.23 -16.49
N GLU A 45 -3.67 -4.33 -17.03
CA GLU A 45 -3.48 -4.46 -18.49
C GLU A 45 -4.80 -4.49 -19.31
N ASN A 46 -5.97 -4.46 -18.67
CA ASN A 46 -7.27 -4.66 -19.32
C ASN A 46 -8.42 -3.73 -18.87
N SER A 47 -8.18 -2.63 -18.15
CA SER A 47 -9.26 -1.75 -17.67
C SER A 47 -8.91 -0.26 -17.71
N ASP A 48 -9.95 0.59 -17.73
CA ASP A 48 -9.80 2.02 -17.45
C ASP A 48 -9.31 2.14 -15.99
N ASP A 49 -8.00 2.30 -15.81
CA ASP A 49 -7.32 2.23 -14.51
C ASP A 49 -7.67 3.38 -13.57
N THR A 50 -8.54 4.29 -14.00
CA THR A 50 -8.92 5.50 -13.28
C THR A 50 -9.81 5.16 -12.07
N CYS A 51 -9.46 5.70 -10.91
CA CYS A 51 -10.30 5.72 -9.72
C CYS A 51 -11.16 6.99 -9.73
N TYR A 52 -12.46 6.83 -9.50
CA TYR A 52 -13.44 7.92 -9.50
C TYR A 52 -14.04 8.17 -8.11
N GLU A 53 -13.38 7.71 -7.06
CA GLU A 53 -13.82 7.96 -5.69
C GLU A 53 -13.69 9.46 -5.36
N ASP A 54 -14.76 10.05 -4.80
CA ASP A 54 -14.86 11.50 -4.56
C ASP A 54 -13.68 12.06 -3.75
N TRP A 55 -13.21 11.31 -2.76
CA TRP A 55 -12.10 11.72 -1.89
C TRP A 55 -10.76 11.84 -2.64
N THR A 56 -10.61 11.22 -3.81
CA THR A 56 -9.39 11.34 -4.62
C THR A 56 -9.31 12.67 -5.37
N SER A 57 -10.44 13.36 -5.56
CA SER A 57 -10.51 14.61 -6.33
C SER A 57 -9.93 15.83 -5.60
N ILE A 58 -9.61 15.69 -4.31
CA ILE A 58 -9.03 16.74 -3.46
C ILE A 58 -7.54 16.99 -3.75
N PHE A 59 -6.88 16.04 -4.41
CA PHE A 59 -5.46 16.11 -4.70
C PHE A 59 -5.21 17.02 -5.92
N PRO A 60 -4.03 17.67 -6.00
CA PRO A 60 -3.74 18.63 -7.08
C PRO A 60 -3.92 18.01 -8.46
N ASN A 61 -3.37 16.81 -8.67
CA ASN A 61 -3.71 16.00 -9.82
C ASN A 61 -4.91 15.10 -9.50
N LYS A 62 -6.00 15.29 -10.27
CA LYS A 62 -7.27 14.57 -10.13
C LYS A 62 -7.26 13.18 -10.74
N HIS A 63 -6.22 12.82 -11.48
CA HIS A 63 -6.05 11.48 -12.00
C HIS A 63 -5.56 10.57 -10.88
N ALA A 64 -6.46 9.68 -10.47
CA ALA A 64 -6.19 8.65 -9.48
C ALA A 64 -6.26 7.29 -10.19
N TYR A 65 -5.42 6.34 -9.78
CA TYR A 65 -5.31 5.04 -10.42
C TYR A 65 -5.53 3.93 -9.42
N ASN A 66 -6.43 3.00 -9.71
CA ASN A 66 -6.59 1.85 -8.84
C ASN A 66 -5.30 1.03 -8.81
N LYS A 67 -4.97 0.46 -7.65
CA LYS A 67 -3.80 -0.40 -7.51
C LYS A 67 -4.04 -1.47 -6.45
N ARG A 68 -3.32 -2.59 -6.58
CA ARG A 68 -3.22 -3.58 -5.51
C ARG A 68 -1.81 -4.11 -5.34
N PHE A 69 -1.52 -4.49 -4.11
CA PHE A 69 -0.29 -5.16 -3.72
C PHE A 69 -0.61 -6.53 -3.13
N ILE A 70 0.18 -7.53 -3.50
CA ILE A 70 0.01 -8.92 -3.09
C ILE A 70 1.08 -9.24 -2.04
N LEU A 71 0.63 -9.46 -0.82
CA LEU A 71 1.47 -9.88 0.30
C LEU A 71 1.60 -11.40 0.24
N LYS A 72 2.85 -11.88 0.16
CA LYS A 72 3.16 -13.31 0.04
C LYS A 72 4.09 -13.78 1.14
N TYR A 73 3.94 -15.06 1.46
CA TYR A 73 4.94 -15.86 2.16
C TYR A 73 5.31 -17.05 1.25
N ARG A 74 6.54 -17.05 0.74
CA ARG A 74 6.99 -17.90 -0.38
C ARG A 74 6.05 -17.69 -1.58
N GLU A 75 5.47 -18.78 -2.08
CA GLU A 75 4.51 -18.73 -3.18
C GLU A 75 3.05 -18.55 -2.76
N GLN A 76 2.76 -18.54 -1.46
CA GLN A 76 1.39 -18.40 -0.97
C GLN A 76 0.98 -16.94 -0.86
N ILE A 77 -0.19 -16.61 -1.38
CA ILE A 77 -0.82 -15.30 -1.20
C ILE A 77 -1.45 -15.28 0.19
N ILE A 78 -0.97 -14.37 1.04
CA ILE A 78 -1.47 -14.20 2.41
C ILE A 78 -2.57 -13.14 2.43
N LYS A 79 -2.37 -12.02 1.73
CA LYS A 79 -3.35 -10.93 1.63
C LYS A 79 -3.16 -10.14 0.35
N VAL A 80 -4.24 -9.50 -0.10
CA VAL A 80 -4.21 -8.50 -1.15
C VAL A 80 -4.67 -7.17 -0.54
N VAL A 81 -3.85 -6.13 -0.67
CA VAL A 81 -4.21 -4.77 -0.26
C VAL A 81 -4.57 -3.98 -1.50
N TYR A 82 -5.83 -3.54 -1.55
CA TYR A 82 -6.33 -2.67 -2.60
C TYR A 82 -6.23 -1.21 -2.15
N GLY A 83 -5.99 -0.32 -3.10
CA GLY A 83 -5.92 1.10 -2.85
C GLY A 83 -5.81 1.89 -4.16
N VAL A 84 -5.35 3.13 -4.03
CA VAL A 84 -5.33 4.09 -5.11
C VAL A 84 -4.00 4.83 -5.11
N PHE A 85 -3.37 4.91 -6.27
CA PHE A 85 -2.33 5.89 -6.54
C PHE A 85 -2.97 7.24 -6.82
N VAL A 86 -2.64 8.24 -6.01
CA VAL A 86 -3.14 9.61 -6.15
C VAL A 86 -2.01 10.57 -6.49
N ASP A 87 -2.38 11.78 -6.92
CA ASP A 87 -1.48 12.88 -7.23
C ASP A 87 -0.33 12.47 -8.17
N ALA A 88 -0.68 12.00 -9.38
CA ALA A 88 0.29 11.50 -10.37
C ALA A 88 1.17 10.33 -9.87
N CYS A 89 0.58 9.38 -9.14
CA CYS A 89 1.26 8.23 -8.55
C CYS A 89 2.32 8.58 -7.48
N THR A 90 2.22 9.77 -6.87
CA THR A 90 3.13 10.22 -5.82
C THR A 90 2.83 9.59 -4.46
N CYS A 91 1.61 9.06 -4.27
CA CYS A 91 1.22 8.41 -3.03
C CYS A 91 0.24 7.26 -3.31
N PHE A 92 0.49 6.09 -2.73
CA PHE A 92 -0.47 5.00 -2.65
C PHE A 92 -1.30 5.13 -1.36
N ILE A 93 -2.61 5.08 -1.45
CA ILE A 93 -3.49 5.12 -0.28
C ILE A 93 -4.33 3.83 -0.30
N PRO A 94 -4.21 2.95 0.71
CA PRO A 94 -5.11 1.82 0.87
C PRO A 94 -6.56 2.26 0.87
N PHE A 95 -7.46 1.50 0.25
CA PHE A 95 -8.86 1.88 0.21
C PHE A 95 -9.43 2.02 1.62
N PRO A 96 -9.99 3.19 1.98
CA PRO A 96 -10.72 3.32 3.21
C PRO A 96 -12.10 2.65 3.11
N ASP A 97 -12.69 2.38 4.27
CA ASP A 97 -14.10 2.03 4.36
C ASP A 97 -15.01 3.24 4.03
N LYS A 98 -16.33 3.02 4.05
CA LYS A 98 -17.33 4.08 3.80
C LYS A 98 -17.29 5.23 4.82
N LYS A 99 -16.64 5.05 5.95
CA LYS A 99 -16.48 6.05 7.01
C LYS A 99 -15.09 6.70 6.97
N MET A 100 -14.34 6.50 5.87
CA MET A 100 -12.99 7.01 5.68
C MET A 100 -11.99 6.46 6.71
N ASN A 101 -12.09 5.16 7.04
CA ASN A 101 -11.11 4.49 7.91
C ASN A 101 -10.27 3.47 7.15
N ILE A 102 -8.99 3.39 7.48
CA ILE A 102 -8.11 2.26 7.16
C ILE A 102 -7.69 1.56 8.44
N THR A 103 -7.48 0.25 8.40
CA THR A 103 -6.99 -0.48 9.56
C THR A 103 -5.51 -0.18 9.80
N LYS A 104 -5.04 -0.35 11.04
CA LYS A 104 -3.60 -0.25 11.37
C LYS A 104 -2.75 -1.10 10.42
N GLN A 105 -3.22 -2.31 10.10
CA GLN A 105 -2.52 -3.18 9.17
C GLN A 105 -2.41 -2.58 7.76
N GLN A 106 -3.48 -1.99 7.23
CA GLN A 106 -3.43 -1.29 5.94
C GLN A 106 -2.49 -0.09 5.98
N TYR A 107 -2.50 0.66 7.09
CA TYR A 107 -1.63 1.80 7.31
C TYR A 107 -0.15 1.39 7.27
N GLU A 108 0.28 0.38 8.03
CA GLU A 108 1.70 -0.03 8.05
C GLU A 108 2.16 -0.53 6.67
N ILE A 109 1.31 -1.28 5.96
CA ILE A 109 1.60 -1.72 4.58
C ILE A 109 1.70 -0.51 3.64
N GLY A 110 0.79 0.45 3.77
CA GLY A 110 0.82 1.71 3.01
C GLY A 110 2.11 2.49 3.28
N LYS A 111 2.56 2.55 4.53
CA LYS A 111 3.81 3.19 4.92
C LYS A 111 5.01 2.50 4.25
N ILE A 112 5.12 1.18 4.31
CA ILE A 112 6.18 0.41 3.62
C ILE A 112 6.20 0.76 2.12
N ILE A 113 5.05 0.71 1.45
CA ILE A 113 4.97 0.99 0.00
C ILE A 113 5.41 2.43 -0.30
N ASN A 114 4.86 3.41 0.43
CA ASN A 114 5.13 4.83 0.18
C ASN A 114 6.54 5.25 0.55
N SER A 115 7.22 4.55 1.45
CA SER A 115 8.60 4.84 1.82
C SER A 115 9.58 4.76 0.64
N PHE A 116 9.25 3.98 -0.40
CA PHE A 116 10.02 3.88 -1.65
C PHE A 116 9.50 4.78 -2.79
N ILE A 117 8.40 5.49 -2.58
CA ILE A 117 7.75 6.35 -3.58
C ILE A 117 7.92 7.83 -3.21
N THR A 118 7.84 8.11 -1.92
CA THR A 118 7.76 9.45 -1.36
C THR A 118 8.42 9.46 0.02
N SER A 119 7.72 9.80 1.10
CA SER A 119 8.18 9.64 2.48
C SER A 119 7.01 9.34 3.42
N ASP A 120 7.29 8.85 4.63
CA ASP A 120 6.28 8.61 5.67
C ASP A 120 5.52 9.90 6.01
N GLU A 121 6.22 11.02 6.21
CA GLU A 121 5.62 12.33 6.47
C GLU A 121 4.65 12.77 5.36
N LYS A 122 5.01 12.46 4.10
CA LYS A 122 4.12 12.74 2.98
C LYS A 122 2.92 11.80 3.01
N PHE A 123 3.10 10.50 3.21
CA PHE A 123 1.98 9.56 3.33
C PHE A 123 0.96 10.02 4.39
N GLU A 124 1.43 10.42 5.57
CA GLU A 124 0.59 11.01 6.62
C GLU A 124 -0.17 12.24 6.15
N SER A 125 0.53 13.18 5.50
CA SER A 125 -0.09 14.41 5.00
C SER A 125 -1.22 14.13 3.99
N TYR A 126 -1.10 13.05 3.21
CA TYR A 126 -2.14 12.64 2.26
C TYR A 126 -3.35 12.03 2.96
N LEU A 127 -3.14 11.20 4.00
CA LEU A 127 -4.24 10.67 4.82
C LEU A 127 -5.01 11.79 5.50
N VAL A 128 -4.30 12.74 6.13
CA VAL A 128 -4.90 13.92 6.76
C VAL A 128 -5.69 14.75 5.74
N LYS A 129 -5.11 15.01 4.57
CA LYS A 129 -5.78 15.77 3.51
C LYS A 129 -7.06 15.10 3.04
N ALA A 130 -7.07 13.77 2.92
CA ALA A 130 -8.24 12.97 2.55
C ALA A 130 -9.21 12.70 3.70
N ASN A 131 -8.94 13.20 4.91
CA ASN A 131 -9.72 12.91 6.10
C ASN A 131 -9.87 11.39 6.35
N ILE A 132 -8.80 10.64 6.06
CA ILE A 132 -8.71 9.20 6.32
C ILE A 132 -8.16 8.98 7.72
N ASN A 133 -8.87 8.19 8.52
CA ASN A 133 -8.48 7.85 9.88
C ASN A 133 -7.88 6.46 9.94
N VAL A 134 -6.91 6.26 10.83
CA VAL A 134 -6.36 4.94 11.14
C VAL A 134 -7.06 4.41 12.39
N ILE A 135 -7.65 3.22 12.28
CA ILE A 135 -8.32 2.55 13.40
C ILE A 135 -7.54 1.29 13.81
N SER A 136 -7.51 1.01 15.11
CA SER A 136 -7.14 -0.32 15.61
C SER A 136 -8.20 -1.33 15.16
N GLU A 137 -7.76 -2.51 14.73
CA GLU A 137 -8.66 -3.66 14.54
C GLU A 137 -9.25 -4.13 15.88
#